data_AF-A0A349V007-F1
#
_entry.id   AF-A0A349V007-F1
#
_cell.length_a   1.000
_cell.length_b   1.000
_cell.length_c   1.000
_cell.angle_alpha   90.00
_cell.angle_beta   90.00
_cell.angle_gamma   90.00
#
_symmetry.space_group_name_H-M   'P 1'
#
loop_
_entity.id
_entity.type
_entity.pdbx_description
1 polymer ?
#
loop_
_entity_poly.entity_id
_entity_poly.type
_entity_poly.pdbx_seq_one_letter_code
_entity_poly.pdbx_strand_id
1 'polypeptide(L)'
;MIIPSIDLQNGHAVQLIGGKERALDAGDPRPIADLFGRVGEVAVIDLDAALGTGSNREMILELLERAPCRVGGGIRDLQTARFWLDAGAQKIILGTAAEPELLNQLPKERVIAALDAVDGDVVVEGWTKKTGRTVLDRMQELKADVGGFLVTFVESEGRLGGIDEAQIKALIDAACDASLTVAGGVATAEDVGFIDALGADAQVGMALYTGSFDLADAIAACLKTDRKDGLWTTVVVDESDRALGLVYSDLDSLRVAINEGKGAYHSRSQKALWIKGATSGAVQKLHSIELDCDRDALRFAVSQSGPGFCHLDRFSCWGGSTGLRRLESTLWDRKKKAVKASYTGRLFSDDSLLAAKLCEEADELAQAAG
;
A
#
# COMPACT_ATOMS: atom_id res chain seq x y z
N MET A 1 -1.69 -10.19 4.52
CA MET A 1 -1.68 -9.67 3.13
C MET A 1 -0.24 -9.57 2.63
N ILE A 2 -0.01 -9.52 1.32
CA ILE A 2 1.33 -9.26 0.78
C ILE A 2 1.77 -7.81 1.03
N ILE A 3 3.04 -7.63 1.42
CA ILE A 3 3.72 -6.34 1.41
C ILE A 3 4.93 -6.42 0.47
N PRO A 4 4.81 -5.96 -0.78
CA PRO A 4 5.92 -6.03 -1.72
C PRO A 4 7.06 -5.10 -1.28
N SER A 5 8.32 -5.52 -1.47
CA SER A 5 9.50 -4.77 -1.04
C SER A 5 10.42 -4.30 -2.17
N ILE A 6 10.99 -3.12 -1.97
CA ILE A 6 12.00 -2.49 -2.83
C ILE A 6 13.21 -2.19 -1.97
N ASP A 7 14.30 -2.92 -2.19
CA ASP A 7 15.58 -2.62 -1.58
C ASP A 7 16.38 -1.71 -2.52
N LEU A 8 16.87 -0.59 -2.01
CA LEU A 8 17.56 0.44 -2.79
C LEU A 8 19.06 0.40 -2.54
N GLN A 9 19.83 0.36 -3.63
CA GLN A 9 21.29 0.46 -3.60
C GLN A 9 21.78 1.23 -4.83
N ASN A 10 22.55 2.30 -4.63
CA ASN A 10 23.02 3.23 -5.66
C ASN A 10 21.90 3.77 -6.56
N GLY A 11 20.74 4.09 -5.98
CA GLY A 11 19.55 4.61 -6.68
C GLY A 11 18.75 3.56 -7.46
N HIS A 12 19.14 2.29 -7.42
CA HIS A 12 18.49 1.20 -8.14
C HIS A 12 17.73 0.29 -7.18
N ALA A 13 16.63 -0.30 -7.66
CA ALA A 13 15.99 -1.44 -7.04
C ALA A 13 16.90 -2.67 -7.22
N VAL A 14 17.30 -3.31 -6.12
CA VAL A 14 18.16 -4.50 -6.14
C VAL A 14 17.54 -5.61 -5.30
N GLN A 15 18.03 -6.83 -5.47
CA GLN A 15 17.77 -7.94 -4.55
C GLN A 15 19.09 -8.58 -4.13
N LEU A 16 19.22 -8.84 -2.84
CA LEU A 16 20.39 -9.48 -2.24
C LEU A 16 20.06 -10.91 -1.81
N ILE A 17 21.02 -11.82 -1.98
CA ILE A 17 21.09 -13.13 -1.33
C ILE A 17 21.98 -12.99 -0.10
N GLY A 18 21.50 -13.45 1.05
CA GLY A 18 22.17 -13.41 2.34
C GLY A 18 22.48 -11.99 2.79
N GLY A 19 21.73 -11.00 2.29
CA GLY A 19 21.89 -9.58 2.62
C GLY A 19 23.23 -8.99 2.16
N LYS A 20 23.95 -9.71 1.28
CA LYS A 20 25.33 -9.36 0.90
C LYS A 20 25.58 -9.52 -0.59
N GLU A 21 25.18 -10.66 -1.16
CA GLU A 21 25.45 -10.94 -2.57
C GLU A 21 24.34 -10.34 -3.43
N ARG A 22 24.70 -9.40 -4.33
CA ARG A 22 23.72 -8.85 -5.27
C ARG A 22 23.30 -9.94 -6.27
N ALA A 23 22.05 -10.36 -6.17
CA ALA A 23 21.46 -11.37 -7.04
C ALA A 23 20.80 -10.75 -8.28
N LEU A 24 20.18 -9.58 -8.11
CA LEU A 24 19.46 -8.90 -9.18
C LEU A 24 19.60 -7.38 -9.06
N ASP A 25 19.70 -6.71 -10.20
CA ASP A 25 19.49 -5.28 -10.36
C ASP A 25 18.25 -5.09 -11.23
N ALA A 26 17.17 -4.61 -10.64
CA ALA A 26 15.89 -4.38 -11.31
C ALA A 26 15.78 -2.95 -11.89
N GLY A 27 16.84 -2.14 -11.79
CA GLY A 27 16.93 -0.82 -12.37
C GLY A 27 16.11 0.23 -11.62
N ASP A 28 15.35 1.02 -12.37
CA ASP A 28 14.57 2.15 -11.83
C ASP A 28 13.44 1.67 -10.89
N PRO A 29 13.43 2.09 -9.61
CA PRO A 29 12.38 1.68 -8.65
C PRO A 29 11.01 2.33 -8.91
N ARG A 30 10.91 3.39 -9.72
CA ARG A 30 9.65 4.16 -9.86
C ARG A 30 8.51 3.37 -10.51
N PRO A 31 8.72 2.66 -11.65
CA PRO A 31 7.67 1.81 -12.21
C PRO A 31 7.30 0.64 -11.30
N ILE A 32 8.26 0.16 -10.50
CA ILE A 32 8.06 -0.92 -9.52
C ILE A 32 7.15 -0.42 -8.38
N ALA A 33 7.41 0.77 -7.84
CA ALA A 33 6.56 1.40 -6.85
C ALA A 33 5.14 1.69 -7.39
N ASP A 34 5.01 2.15 -8.65
CA ASP A 34 3.71 2.36 -9.30
C ASP A 34 2.90 1.04 -9.45
N LEU A 35 3.58 -0.11 -9.60
CA LEU A 35 2.96 -1.43 -9.66
C LEU A 35 2.60 -1.94 -8.27
N PHE A 36 3.57 -1.94 -7.36
CA PHE A 36 3.44 -2.44 -5.99
C PHE A 36 2.43 -1.65 -5.17
N GLY A 37 2.40 -0.32 -5.35
CA GLY A 37 1.45 0.57 -4.66
C GLY A 37 -0.02 0.31 -5.03
N ARG A 38 -0.30 -0.43 -6.11
CA ARG A 38 -1.68 -0.81 -6.47
C ARG A 38 -2.28 -1.83 -5.52
N VAL A 39 -1.47 -2.55 -4.74
CA VAL A 39 -1.94 -3.64 -3.88
C VAL A 39 -1.74 -3.37 -2.38
N GLY A 40 -1.33 -2.16 -2.01
CA GLY A 40 -1.15 -1.76 -0.61
C GLY A 40 0.18 -1.05 -0.36
N GLU A 41 0.60 -1.05 0.91
CA GLU A 41 1.87 -0.47 1.34
C GLU A 41 3.06 -1.16 0.65
N VAL A 42 4.08 -0.38 0.28
CA VAL A 42 5.36 -0.86 -0.27
C VAL A 42 6.44 -0.71 0.79
N ALA A 43 7.19 -1.78 1.08
CA ALA A 43 8.35 -1.70 1.96
C ALA A 43 9.56 -1.19 1.18
N VAL A 44 10.06 0.01 1.50
CA VAL A 44 11.23 0.59 0.85
C VAL A 44 12.41 0.60 1.82
N ILE A 45 13.48 -0.12 1.50
CA ILE A 45 14.65 -0.29 2.37
C ILE A 45 15.87 0.40 1.75
N ASP A 46 16.40 1.43 2.41
CA ASP A 46 17.66 2.08 2.01
C ASP A 46 18.87 1.24 2.46
N LEU A 47 19.38 0.39 1.58
CA LEU A 47 20.54 -0.45 1.90
C LEU A 47 21.81 0.40 2.05
N ASP A 48 21.96 1.49 1.29
CA ASP A 48 23.13 2.36 1.40
C ASP A 48 23.19 3.05 2.76
N ALA A 49 22.04 3.53 3.26
CA ALA A 49 21.96 4.13 4.59
C ALA A 49 22.10 3.07 5.71
N ALA A 50 21.54 1.88 5.51
CA ALA A 50 21.67 0.76 6.44
C ALA A 50 23.14 0.32 6.60
N LEU A 51 23.88 0.21 5.49
CA LEU A 51 25.30 -0.16 5.44
C LEU A 51 26.24 1.01 5.73
N GLY A 52 25.74 2.25 5.76
CA GLY A 52 26.54 3.46 5.98
C GLY A 52 27.43 3.84 4.80
N THR A 53 27.11 3.36 3.59
CA THR A 53 27.84 3.62 2.36
C THR A 53 27.30 4.81 1.57
N GLY A 54 26.11 5.31 1.92
CA GLY A 54 25.47 6.43 1.24
C GLY A 54 24.06 6.67 1.74
N SER A 55 23.22 7.25 0.88
CA SER A 55 21.78 7.41 1.13
C SER A 55 21.04 7.55 -0.20
N ASN A 56 19.87 6.93 -0.27
CA ASN A 56 18.93 7.03 -1.40
C ASN A 56 17.82 8.06 -1.14
N ARG A 57 18.11 9.10 -0.34
CA ARG A 57 17.08 10.01 0.18
C ARG A 57 16.19 10.62 -0.91
N GLU A 58 16.79 11.16 -1.96
CA GLU A 58 16.05 11.80 -3.06
C GLU A 58 15.15 10.81 -3.79
N MET A 59 15.65 9.59 -4.03
CA MET A 59 14.86 8.53 -4.65
C MET A 59 13.65 8.15 -3.78
N ILE A 60 13.84 7.99 -2.46
CA ILE A 60 12.74 7.62 -1.56
C ILE A 60 11.66 8.72 -1.54
N LEU A 61 12.04 10.00 -1.59
CA LEU A 61 11.08 11.10 -1.72
C LEU A 61 10.24 10.97 -3.00
N GLU A 62 10.85 10.62 -4.13
CA GLU A 62 10.11 10.35 -5.38
C GLU A 62 9.17 9.14 -5.26
N LEU A 63 9.56 8.09 -4.52
CA LEU A 63 8.71 6.91 -4.31
C LEU A 63 7.51 7.21 -3.41
N LEU A 64 7.68 8.05 -2.39
CA LEU A 64 6.60 8.46 -1.48
C LEU A 64 5.47 9.23 -2.19
N GLU A 65 5.76 9.93 -3.28
CA GLU A 65 4.74 10.59 -4.11
C GLU A 65 3.92 9.60 -4.97
N ARG A 66 4.42 8.38 -5.16
CA ARG A 66 3.90 7.41 -6.11
C ARG A 66 3.09 6.30 -5.46
N ALA A 67 3.52 5.87 -4.28
CA ALA A 67 2.93 4.75 -3.57
C ALA A 67 2.89 5.01 -2.06
N PRO A 68 1.94 4.40 -1.34
CA PRO A 68 2.01 4.33 0.11
C PRO A 68 3.23 3.50 0.49
N CYS A 69 4.23 4.10 1.14
CA CYS A 69 5.43 3.37 1.55
C CYS A 69 5.63 3.35 3.05
N ARG A 70 6.20 2.24 3.52
CA ARG A 70 6.91 2.16 4.80
C ARG A 70 8.41 2.17 4.55
N VAL A 71 9.15 3.02 5.25
CA VAL A 71 10.57 3.29 4.96
C VAL A 71 11.46 2.70 6.05
N GLY A 72 12.43 1.89 5.64
CA GLY A 72 13.48 1.34 6.49
C GLY A 72 14.88 1.63 5.96
N GLY A 73 15.89 1.28 6.76
CA GLY A 73 17.30 1.43 6.40
C GLY A 73 17.93 2.71 6.93
N GLY A 74 18.93 2.56 7.81
CA GLY A 74 19.74 3.67 8.31
C GLY A 74 19.05 4.65 9.28
N ILE A 75 17.82 4.38 9.71
CA ILE A 75 17.11 5.20 10.72
C ILE A 75 17.68 4.88 12.11
N ARG A 76 18.56 5.75 12.61
CA ARG A 76 19.31 5.55 13.87
C ARG A 76 18.98 6.56 14.97
N ASP A 77 18.20 7.59 14.65
CA ASP A 77 17.89 8.68 15.56
C ASP A 77 16.50 9.27 15.30
N LEU A 78 16.02 10.05 16.28
CA LEU A 78 14.70 10.68 16.25
C LEU A 78 14.54 11.67 15.09
N GLN A 79 15.61 12.38 14.73
CA GLN A 79 15.55 13.39 13.67
C GLN A 79 15.27 12.73 12.32
N THR A 80 15.96 11.63 12.01
CA THR A 80 15.79 10.86 10.79
C THR A 80 14.42 10.17 10.76
N ALA A 81 13.98 9.62 11.89
CA ALA A 81 12.66 9.02 12.03
C ALA A 81 11.54 10.03 11.73
N ARG A 82 11.59 11.23 12.35
CA ARG A 82 10.60 12.30 12.12
C ARG A 82 10.63 12.81 10.70
N PHE A 83 11.83 12.98 10.13
CA PHE A 83 11.99 13.39 8.74
C PHE A 83 11.18 12.50 7.77
N TRP A 84 11.30 11.17 7.89
CA TRP A 84 10.56 10.27 6.99
C TRP A 84 9.05 10.30 7.21
N LEU A 85 8.60 10.40 8.46
CA LEU A 85 7.19 10.53 8.78
C LEU A 85 6.58 11.83 8.24
N ASP A 86 7.33 12.94 8.34
CA ASP A 86 6.94 14.26 7.84
C ASP A 86 6.97 14.33 6.31
N ALA A 87 7.87 13.56 5.68
CA ALA A 87 7.98 13.43 4.22
C ALA A 87 6.85 12.58 3.58
N GLY A 88 6.02 11.91 4.39
CA GLY A 88 4.85 11.16 3.93
C GLY A 88 4.96 9.64 4.02
N ALA A 89 6.05 9.08 4.57
CA ALA A 89 6.13 7.63 4.81
C ALA A 89 5.03 7.19 5.76
N GLN A 90 4.16 6.24 5.39
CA GLN A 90 3.05 5.81 6.25
C GLN A 90 3.58 5.28 7.60
N LYS A 91 4.66 4.49 7.54
CA LYS A 91 5.36 3.95 8.69
C LYS A 91 6.88 4.02 8.49
N ILE A 92 7.62 3.93 9.59
CA ILE A 92 9.08 3.78 9.58
C ILE A 92 9.47 2.44 10.20
N ILE A 93 10.52 1.82 9.66
CA ILE A 93 11.05 0.54 10.11
C ILE A 93 12.39 0.79 10.81
N LEU A 94 12.45 0.51 12.11
CA LEU A 94 13.67 0.59 12.91
C LEU A 94 14.17 -0.82 13.23
N GLY A 95 15.42 -1.11 12.85
CA GLY A 95 16.11 -2.35 13.23
C GLY A 95 16.83 -2.17 14.56
N THR A 96 18.17 -2.14 14.51
CA THR A 96 19.03 -2.03 15.70
C THR A 96 18.82 -0.79 16.58
N ALA A 97 18.14 0.25 16.08
CA ALA A 97 17.81 1.45 16.83
C ALA A 97 16.44 1.38 17.53
N ALA A 98 15.69 0.29 17.39
CA ALA A 98 14.40 0.10 18.04
C ALA A 98 14.56 -0.16 19.54
N GLU A 99 14.86 0.90 20.29
CA GLU A 99 14.97 0.89 21.75
C GLU A 99 13.89 1.79 22.39
N PRO A 100 13.32 1.43 23.56
CA PRO A 100 12.20 2.14 24.18
C PRO A 100 12.40 3.65 24.30
N GLU A 101 13.63 4.12 24.57
CA GLU A 101 13.92 5.55 24.71
C GLU A 101 13.67 6.33 23.41
N LEU A 102 13.94 5.72 22.25
CA LEU A 102 13.66 6.33 20.94
C LEU A 102 12.19 6.14 20.56
N LEU A 103 11.65 4.94 20.75
CA LEU A 103 10.30 4.59 20.31
C LEU A 103 9.22 5.42 21.03
N ASN A 104 9.39 5.68 22.33
CA ASN A 104 8.46 6.49 23.12
C ASN A 104 8.37 7.97 22.69
N GLN A 105 9.23 8.41 21.76
CA GLN A 105 9.21 9.76 21.19
C GLN A 105 8.53 9.82 19.81
N LEU A 106 8.01 8.68 19.32
CA LEU A 106 7.42 8.52 18.00
C LEU A 106 5.95 8.08 18.12
N PRO A 107 5.10 8.37 17.11
CA PRO A 107 3.73 7.87 17.08
C PRO A 107 3.75 6.35 16.87
N LYS A 108 3.43 5.57 17.92
CA LYS A 108 3.58 4.11 17.90
C LYS A 108 2.94 3.46 16.69
N GLU A 109 1.75 3.91 16.27
CA GLU A 109 0.98 3.33 15.15
C GLU A 109 1.73 3.42 13.80
N ARG A 110 2.73 4.31 13.70
CA ARG A 110 3.57 4.51 12.51
C ARG A 110 4.99 3.95 12.66
N VAL A 111 5.22 3.12 13.68
CA VAL A 111 6.53 2.53 13.97
C VAL A 111 6.47 1.02 13.83
N ILE A 112 7.42 0.47 13.08
CA ILE A 112 7.67 -0.96 12.95
C ILE A 112 9.05 -1.28 13.53
N ALA A 113 9.11 -2.22 14.49
CA ALA A 113 10.38 -2.79 14.93
C ALA A 113 10.76 -3.99 14.03
N ALA A 114 11.91 -3.90 13.35
CA ALA A 114 12.47 -4.99 12.57
C ALA A 114 13.36 -5.87 13.46
N LEU A 115 13.04 -7.17 13.49
CA LEU A 115 13.72 -8.20 14.26
C LEU A 115 14.18 -9.29 13.29
N ASP A 116 15.47 -9.28 12.97
CA ASP A 116 16.07 -10.32 12.14
C ASP A 116 16.47 -11.52 13.02
N ALA A 117 16.12 -12.73 12.58
CA ALA A 117 16.26 -13.95 13.36
C ALA A 117 17.08 -15.03 12.64
N VAL A 118 17.95 -15.69 13.41
CA VAL A 118 18.74 -16.88 13.03
C VAL A 118 18.62 -17.89 14.18
N ASP A 119 18.14 -19.10 13.93
CA ASP A 119 17.81 -20.11 14.96
C ASP A 119 16.86 -19.59 16.07
N GLY A 120 16.00 -18.61 15.76
CA GLY A 120 15.10 -17.97 16.75
C GLY A 120 15.77 -16.91 17.67
N ASP A 121 17.08 -16.70 17.53
CA ASP A 121 17.81 -15.62 18.19
C ASP A 121 17.81 -14.36 17.33
N VAL A 122 17.64 -13.20 17.98
CA VAL A 122 17.78 -11.91 17.30
C VAL A 122 19.25 -11.68 16.93
N VAL A 123 19.48 -11.34 15.66
CA VAL A 123 20.79 -11.01 15.12
C VAL A 123 20.88 -9.53 14.73
N VAL A 124 22.09 -8.97 14.86
CA VAL A 124 22.41 -7.58 14.50
C VAL A 124 23.67 -7.52 13.63
N GLU A 125 24.11 -6.32 13.24
CA GLU A 125 25.32 -6.09 12.44
C GLU A 125 25.32 -6.90 11.12
N GLY A 126 24.25 -6.76 10.31
CA GLY A 126 24.11 -7.48 9.04
C GLY A 126 24.03 -9.01 9.22
N TRP A 127 23.27 -9.43 10.24
CA TRP A 127 22.96 -10.83 10.57
C TRP A 127 24.15 -11.66 11.07
N THR A 128 25.23 -11.00 11.50
CA THR A 128 26.46 -11.71 11.90
C THR A 128 26.59 -11.92 13.41
N LYS A 129 25.90 -11.12 14.23
CA LYS A 129 26.08 -11.12 15.68
C LYS A 129 24.80 -11.48 16.40
N LYS A 130 24.77 -12.67 17.03
CA LYS A 130 23.68 -13.08 17.93
C LYS A 130 23.67 -12.19 19.17
N THR A 131 22.48 -11.73 19.56
CA THR A 131 22.30 -10.90 20.77
C THR A 131 22.14 -11.72 22.04
N GLY A 132 21.88 -13.03 21.91
CA GLY A 132 21.52 -13.92 23.03
C GLY A 132 20.10 -13.72 23.54
N ARG A 133 19.27 -12.93 22.83
CA ARG A 133 17.86 -12.69 23.13
C ARG A 133 17.00 -13.31 22.05
N THR A 134 15.89 -13.92 22.43
CA THR A 134 14.95 -14.47 21.46
C THR A 134 14.10 -13.37 20.83
N VAL A 135 13.53 -13.65 19.66
CA VAL A 135 12.57 -12.74 19.00
C VAL A 135 11.41 -12.41 19.93
N LEU A 136 10.86 -13.41 20.61
CA LEU A 136 9.72 -13.25 21.52
C LEU A 136 10.06 -12.34 22.71
N ASP A 137 11.26 -12.45 23.27
CA ASP A 137 11.70 -11.58 24.37
C ASP A 137 11.77 -10.11 23.94
N ARG A 138 12.26 -9.85 22.72
CA ARG A 138 12.30 -8.48 22.18
C ARG A 138 10.92 -7.96 21.81
N MET A 139 10.04 -8.80 21.25
CA MET A 139 8.66 -8.40 21.00
C MET A 139 7.94 -8.03 22.28
N GLN A 140 8.09 -8.83 23.34
CA GLN A 140 7.47 -8.58 24.63
C GLN A 140 7.94 -7.26 25.28
N GLU A 141 9.19 -6.88 25.06
CA GLU A 141 9.73 -5.59 25.50
C GLU A 141 9.15 -4.41 24.70
N LEU A 142 9.08 -4.53 23.38
CA LEU A 142 8.78 -3.39 22.49
C LEU A 142 7.28 -3.23 22.15
N LYS A 143 6.43 -4.23 22.44
CA LYS A 143 5.03 -4.26 21.98
C LYS A 143 4.16 -3.09 22.44
N ALA A 144 4.54 -2.40 23.52
CA ALA A 144 3.82 -1.22 24.00
C ALA A 144 4.16 0.04 23.18
N ASP A 145 5.32 0.05 22.52
CA ASP A 145 5.94 1.23 21.90
C ASP A 145 5.86 1.22 20.36
N VAL A 146 5.35 0.14 19.77
CA VAL A 146 5.26 -0.04 18.30
C VAL A 146 3.85 -0.39 17.84
N GLY A 147 3.54 -0.04 16.60
CA GLY A 147 2.31 -0.40 15.89
C GLY A 147 2.48 -1.66 15.05
N GLY A 148 3.73 -2.11 14.84
CA GLY A 148 4.00 -3.36 14.15
C GLY A 148 5.39 -3.94 14.40
N PHE A 149 5.53 -5.21 14.04
CA PHE A 149 6.79 -5.93 13.98
C PHE A 149 7.04 -6.43 12.56
N LEU A 150 8.29 -6.37 12.13
CA LEU A 150 8.80 -7.06 10.94
C LEU A 150 9.76 -8.13 11.42
N VAL A 151 9.40 -9.40 11.30
CA VAL A 151 10.27 -10.52 11.69
C VAL A 151 10.82 -11.16 10.43
N THR A 152 12.15 -11.13 10.26
CA THR A 152 12.83 -11.71 9.10
C THR A 152 13.53 -13.01 9.49
N PHE A 153 13.16 -14.13 8.86
CA PHE A 153 13.87 -15.40 9.01
C PHE A 153 15.03 -15.50 8.01
N VAL A 154 16.25 -15.25 8.48
CA VAL A 154 17.45 -15.14 7.61
C VAL A 154 17.88 -16.51 7.06
N GLU A 155 17.62 -17.59 7.79
CA GLU A 155 18.05 -18.95 7.42
C GLU A 155 17.22 -19.60 6.29
N SER A 156 16.17 -18.92 5.83
CA SER A 156 15.16 -19.50 4.92
C SER A 156 15.32 -19.10 3.44
N GLU A 157 16.47 -18.55 3.04
CA GLU A 157 16.70 -18.24 1.63
C GLU A 157 16.77 -19.50 0.76
N GLY A 158 15.72 -19.71 -0.04
CA GLY A 158 15.71 -20.68 -1.15
C GLY A 158 15.10 -22.05 -0.88
N ARG A 159 14.58 -22.34 0.32
CA ARG A 159 13.78 -23.55 0.56
C ARG A 159 12.67 -23.30 1.59
N LEU A 160 11.47 -23.02 1.11
CA LEU A 160 10.28 -23.02 1.95
C LEU A 160 9.60 -24.37 1.96
N GLY A 161 10.25 -25.28 2.68
CA GLY A 161 9.65 -26.55 3.06
C GLY A 161 8.91 -26.51 4.40
N GLY A 162 8.49 -25.33 4.90
CA GLY A 162 7.72 -25.24 6.15
C GLY A 162 7.93 -23.97 6.94
N ILE A 163 7.22 -22.89 6.57
CA ILE A 163 6.87 -21.86 7.54
C ILE A 163 6.05 -22.56 8.64
N ASP A 164 6.59 -22.60 9.85
CA ASP A 164 5.95 -23.30 10.96
C ASP A 164 4.77 -22.48 11.48
N GLU A 165 3.56 -23.00 11.27
CA GLU A 165 2.31 -22.42 11.76
C GLU A 165 2.40 -22.07 13.25
N ALA A 166 3.02 -22.94 14.05
CA ALA A 166 3.16 -22.74 15.48
C ALA A 166 4.06 -21.54 15.81
N GLN A 167 5.11 -21.34 15.01
CA GLN A 167 6.02 -20.21 15.16
C GLN A 167 5.32 -18.90 14.81
N ILE A 168 4.58 -18.84 13.70
CA ILE A 168 3.81 -17.63 13.33
C ILE A 168 2.77 -17.31 14.40
N LYS A 169 2.01 -18.31 14.87
CA LYS A 169 1.01 -18.11 15.93
C LYS A 169 1.64 -17.55 17.20
N ALA A 170 2.79 -18.07 17.62
CA ALA A 170 3.51 -17.55 18.77
C ALA A 170 3.96 -16.08 18.58
N LEU A 171 4.38 -15.69 17.37
CA LEU A 171 4.71 -14.30 17.06
C LEU A 171 3.47 -13.40 17.05
N ILE A 172 2.35 -13.85 16.51
CA ILE A 172 1.07 -13.11 16.52
C ILE A 172 0.62 -12.88 17.97
N ASP A 173 0.64 -13.93 18.80
CA ASP A 173 0.30 -13.82 20.22
C ASP A 173 1.22 -12.82 20.95
N ALA A 174 2.51 -12.82 20.62
CA ALA A 174 3.49 -11.88 21.18
C ALA A 174 3.29 -10.43 20.70
N ALA A 175 2.82 -10.24 19.46
CA ALA A 175 2.56 -8.92 18.88
C ALA A 175 1.37 -8.21 19.53
N CYS A 176 0.40 -8.97 20.08
CA CYS A 176 -0.78 -8.42 20.76
C CYS A 176 -1.59 -7.50 19.82
N ASP A 177 -1.64 -6.20 20.11
CA ASP A 177 -2.39 -5.23 19.28
C ASP A 177 -1.56 -4.71 18.07
N ALA A 178 -0.26 -5.02 18.02
CA ALA A 178 0.62 -4.61 16.94
C ALA A 178 0.48 -5.56 15.74
N SER A 179 0.58 -5.02 14.52
CA SER A 179 0.57 -5.85 13.30
C SER A 179 1.85 -6.68 13.18
N LEU A 180 1.76 -7.92 12.71
CA LEU A 180 2.94 -8.73 12.39
C LEU A 180 3.15 -8.81 10.88
N THR A 181 4.34 -8.46 10.40
CA THR A 181 4.83 -8.81 9.07
C THR A 181 5.93 -9.86 9.20
N VAL A 182 5.79 -10.96 8.46
CA VAL A 182 6.80 -12.01 8.31
C VAL A 182 7.55 -11.82 7.00
N ALA A 183 8.87 -11.94 7.04
CA ALA A 183 9.77 -11.87 5.89
C ALA A 183 10.80 -12.99 5.95
N GLY A 184 11.51 -13.21 4.84
CA GLY A 184 12.55 -14.24 4.75
C GLY A 184 11.94 -15.59 4.42
N GLY A 185 12.16 -16.03 3.18
CA GLY A 185 11.51 -17.23 2.67
C GLY A 185 9.99 -17.05 2.57
N VAL A 186 9.52 -16.27 1.59
CA VAL A 186 8.16 -16.40 1.04
C VAL A 186 8.34 -16.65 -0.45
N ALA A 187 7.94 -17.81 -0.96
CA ALA A 187 8.34 -18.29 -2.29
C ALA A 187 7.14 -18.57 -3.20
N THR A 188 5.96 -18.79 -2.64
CA THR A 188 4.72 -19.01 -3.40
C THR A 188 3.62 -18.04 -2.98
N ALA A 189 2.58 -17.93 -3.81
CA ALA A 189 1.38 -17.20 -3.45
C ALA A 189 0.62 -17.89 -2.30
N GLU A 190 0.68 -19.22 -2.23
CA GLU A 190 0.09 -20.00 -1.14
C GLU A 190 0.71 -19.68 0.21
N ASP A 191 2.03 -19.41 0.27
CA ASP A 191 2.69 -18.96 1.51
C ASP A 191 2.07 -17.63 2.00
N VAL A 192 1.81 -16.69 1.08
CA VAL A 192 1.16 -15.41 1.39
C VAL A 192 -0.25 -15.61 1.93
N GLY A 193 -1.05 -16.45 1.25
CA GLY A 193 -2.41 -16.77 1.68
C GLY A 193 -2.45 -17.48 3.04
N PHE A 194 -1.48 -18.37 3.29
CA PHE A 194 -1.32 -19.06 4.57
C PHE A 194 -1.00 -18.07 5.71
N ILE A 195 -0.05 -17.17 5.52
CA ILE A 195 0.31 -16.13 6.50
C ILE A 195 -0.87 -15.18 6.76
N ASP A 196 -1.58 -14.75 5.70
CA ASP A 196 -2.78 -13.91 5.83
C ASP A 196 -3.88 -14.59 6.64
N ALA A 197 -4.14 -15.87 6.37
CA ALA A 197 -5.15 -16.65 7.08
C ALA A 197 -4.86 -16.81 8.59
N LEU A 198 -3.59 -16.72 9.00
CA LEU A 198 -3.19 -16.71 10.41
C LEU A 198 -3.37 -15.35 11.08
N GLY A 199 -3.51 -14.27 10.32
CA GLY A 199 -3.64 -12.90 10.83
C GLY A 199 -2.37 -12.06 10.74
N ALA A 200 -1.42 -12.44 9.87
CA ALA A 200 -0.18 -11.71 9.64
C ALA A 200 -0.02 -11.27 8.16
N ASP A 201 0.94 -10.39 7.92
CA ASP A 201 1.35 -9.96 6.59
C ASP A 201 2.64 -10.66 6.14
N ALA A 202 2.83 -10.80 4.84
CA ALA A 202 4.00 -11.42 4.24
C ALA A 202 4.77 -10.38 3.42
N GLN A 203 5.97 -9.99 3.85
CA GLN A 203 6.83 -9.12 3.04
C GLN A 203 7.59 -9.94 1.99
N VAL A 204 7.45 -9.55 0.73
CA VAL A 204 8.00 -10.31 -0.40
C VAL A 204 8.81 -9.40 -1.32
N GLY A 205 10.09 -9.73 -1.49
CA GLY A 205 10.99 -9.14 -2.47
C GLY A 205 11.26 -10.14 -3.59
N MET A 206 12.35 -10.89 -3.46
CA MET A 206 12.97 -11.75 -4.48
C MET A 206 11.97 -12.50 -5.38
N ALA A 207 10.99 -13.19 -4.79
CA ALA A 207 10.03 -14.02 -5.52
C ALA A 207 9.21 -13.24 -6.57
N LEU A 208 8.90 -11.97 -6.30
CA LEU A 208 8.21 -11.10 -7.26
C LEU A 208 9.14 -10.69 -8.40
N TYR A 209 10.40 -10.40 -8.10
CA TYR A 209 11.38 -9.97 -9.11
C TYR A 209 11.84 -11.12 -10.02
N THR A 210 11.96 -12.33 -9.48
CA THR A 210 12.29 -13.53 -10.26
C THR A 210 11.10 -14.09 -11.02
N GLY A 211 9.90 -13.54 -10.82
CA GLY A 211 8.67 -14.02 -11.44
C GLY A 211 8.25 -15.41 -10.95
N SER A 212 8.59 -15.77 -9.71
CA SER A 212 8.17 -17.03 -9.09
C SER A 212 6.63 -17.13 -8.99
N PHE A 213 5.98 -15.99 -8.74
CA PHE A 213 4.53 -15.81 -8.86
C PHE A 213 4.22 -14.33 -9.17
N ASP A 214 3.03 -14.04 -9.68
CA ASP A 214 2.54 -12.68 -9.96
C ASP A 214 1.87 -12.07 -8.71
N LEU A 215 1.90 -10.75 -8.56
CA LEU A 215 1.21 -10.05 -7.45
C LEU A 215 -0.27 -10.42 -7.35
N ALA A 216 -0.94 -10.64 -8.49
CA ALA A 216 -2.32 -11.06 -8.53
C ALA A 216 -2.53 -12.44 -7.90
N ASP A 217 -1.57 -13.35 -8.05
CA ASP A 217 -1.63 -14.68 -7.42
C ASP A 217 -1.59 -14.52 -5.89
N ALA A 218 -0.71 -13.65 -5.38
CA ALA A 218 -0.57 -13.40 -3.94
C ALA A 218 -1.84 -12.79 -3.31
N ILE A 219 -2.46 -11.83 -4.02
CA ILE A 219 -3.73 -11.24 -3.60
C ILE A 219 -4.86 -12.28 -3.67
N ALA A 220 -4.94 -13.04 -4.76
CA ALA A 220 -5.94 -14.08 -4.93
C ALA A 220 -5.84 -15.17 -3.86
N ALA A 221 -4.63 -15.54 -3.44
CA ALA A 221 -4.42 -16.54 -2.40
C ALA A 221 -5.00 -16.15 -1.02
N CYS A 222 -5.21 -14.85 -0.78
CA CYS A 222 -5.86 -14.37 0.45
C CYS A 222 -7.39 -14.39 0.35
N LEU A 223 -7.96 -14.37 -0.87
CA LEU A 223 -9.38 -14.15 -1.11
C LEU A 223 -10.21 -15.44 -0.94
N LYS A 224 -11.45 -15.25 -0.50
CA LYS A 224 -12.46 -16.28 -0.32
C LYS A 224 -13.72 -15.88 -1.08
N THR A 225 -14.54 -16.85 -1.47
CA THR A 225 -15.85 -16.57 -2.06
C THR A 225 -16.81 -17.70 -1.75
N ASP A 226 -18.03 -17.35 -1.37
CA ASP A 226 -19.14 -18.28 -1.19
C ASP A 226 -19.89 -18.54 -2.51
N ARG A 227 -19.50 -17.86 -3.59
CA ARG A 227 -20.18 -17.89 -4.86
C ARG A 227 -19.86 -19.18 -5.62
N LYS A 228 -20.90 -19.80 -6.18
CA LYS A 228 -20.78 -21.01 -7.00
C LYS A 228 -19.98 -20.82 -8.29
N ASP A 229 -19.88 -19.59 -8.78
CA ASP A 229 -19.10 -19.24 -9.97
C ASP A 229 -17.62 -18.95 -9.67
N GLY A 230 -17.22 -18.97 -8.39
CA GLY A 230 -15.83 -18.74 -7.97
C GLY A 230 -15.36 -17.30 -8.14
N LEU A 231 -16.26 -16.36 -8.46
CA LEU A 231 -15.90 -14.95 -8.62
C LEU A 231 -15.82 -14.25 -7.26
N TRP A 232 -14.97 -13.24 -7.14
CA TRP A 232 -14.94 -12.32 -6.00
C TRP A 232 -15.80 -11.10 -6.28
N THR A 233 -16.47 -10.60 -5.26
CA THR A 233 -17.25 -9.36 -5.38
C THR A 233 -16.29 -8.17 -5.33
N THR A 234 -16.45 -7.22 -6.26
CA THR A 234 -15.57 -6.05 -6.34
C THR A 234 -16.38 -4.77 -6.32
N VAL A 235 -16.20 -3.96 -5.28
CA VAL A 235 -16.76 -2.61 -5.20
C VAL A 235 -15.77 -1.64 -5.86
N VAL A 236 -16.23 -0.91 -6.87
CA VAL A 236 -15.42 0.11 -7.55
C VAL A 236 -15.80 1.47 -7.00
N VAL A 237 -14.81 2.27 -6.62
CA VAL A 237 -14.98 3.61 -6.05
C VAL A 237 -14.13 4.65 -6.79
N ASP A 238 -14.56 5.91 -6.75
CA ASP A 238 -13.73 7.05 -7.20
C ASP A 238 -12.67 7.44 -6.15
N GLU A 239 -11.84 8.42 -6.49
CA GLU A 239 -10.76 8.96 -5.65
C GLU A 239 -11.25 9.63 -4.36
N SER A 240 -12.57 9.74 -4.18
CA SER A 240 -13.22 10.28 -2.99
C SER A 240 -14.17 9.25 -2.37
N ASP A 241 -13.84 7.98 -2.52
CA ASP A 241 -14.50 6.80 -1.92
C ASP A 241 -15.96 6.60 -2.29
N ARG A 242 -16.47 7.26 -3.33
CA ARG A 242 -17.85 7.05 -3.77
C ARG A 242 -17.93 5.82 -4.64
N ALA A 243 -18.85 4.94 -4.30
CA ALA A 243 -19.18 3.77 -5.12
C ALA A 243 -19.62 4.17 -6.53
N LEU A 244 -18.85 3.71 -7.51
CA LEU A 244 -19.13 3.80 -8.95
C LEU A 244 -19.96 2.60 -9.41
N GLY A 245 -19.65 1.41 -8.91
CA GLY A 245 -20.44 0.21 -9.19
C GLY A 245 -19.99 -1.02 -8.42
N LEU A 246 -20.78 -2.07 -8.56
CA LEU A 246 -20.49 -3.41 -8.07
C LEU A 246 -20.24 -4.32 -9.27
N VAL A 247 -19.06 -4.91 -9.32
CA VAL A 247 -18.60 -5.83 -10.38
C VAL A 247 -18.05 -7.10 -9.75
N TYR A 248 -17.52 -7.99 -10.58
CA TYR A 248 -16.95 -9.25 -10.14
C TYR A 248 -15.54 -9.35 -10.70
N SER A 249 -14.66 -10.01 -9.96
CA SER A 249 -13.29 -10.28 -10.37
C SER A 249 -13.01 -11.78 -10.29
N ASP A 250 -12.07 -12.21 -11.11
CA ASP A 250 -11.41 -13.51 -11.11
C ASP A 250 -9.89 -13.27 -11.21
N LEU A 251 -9.09 -14.33 -11.20
CA LEU A 251 -7.64 -14.20 -11.25
C LEU A 251 -7.16 -13.47 -12.52
N ASP A 252 -7.77 -13.73 -13.68
CA ASP A 252 -7.37 -13.13 -14.94
C ASP A 252 -7.64 -11.62 -14.97
N SER A 253 -8.83 -11.19 -14.54
CA SER A 253 -9.17 -9.77 -14.43
C SER A 253 -8.33 -9.04 -13.38
N LEU A 254 -8.03 -9.70 -12.26
CA LEU A 254 -7.15 -9.15 -11.23
C LEU A 254 -5.73 -8.93 -11.76
N ARG A 255 -5.17 -9.92 -12.48
CA ARG A 255 -3.84 -9.83 -13.09
C ARG A 255 -3.76 -8.68 -14.11
N VAL A 256 -4.76 -8.55 -14.97
CA VAL A 256 -4.82 -7.42 -15.93
C VAL A 256 -4.97 -6.09 -15.20
N ALA A 257 -5.81 -6.02 -14.16
CA ALA A 257 -6.00 -4.80 -13.38
C ALA A 257 -4.70 -4.33 -12.73
N ILE A 258 -4.01 -5.24 -12.03
CA ILE A 258 -2.75 -4.97 -11.33
C ILE A 258 -1.64 -4.62 -12.30
N ASN A 259 -1.41 -5.42 -13.34
CA ASN A 259 -0.25 -5.22 -14.23
C ASN A 259 -0.43 -4.02 -15.16
N GLU A 260 -1.63 -3.83 -15.71
CA GLU A 260 -1.89 -2.73 -16.64
C GLU A 260 -2.37 -1.43 -15.98
N GLY A 261 -2.76 -1.48 -14.71
CA GLY A 261 -3.26 -0.31 -13.97
C GLY A 261 -4.61 0.17 -14.51
N LYS A 262 -5.47 -0.76 -14.90
CA LYS A 262 -6.76 -0.47 -15.55
C LYS A 262 -7.93 -1.02 -14.74
N GLY A 263 -9.11 -0.42 -14.93
CA GLY A 263 -10.37 -1.03 -14.48
C GLY A 263 -10.69 -2.28 -15.30
N ALA A 264 -10.21 -3.43 -14.85
CA ALA A 264 -10.45 -4.74 -15.47
C ALA A 264 -11.22 -5.65 -14.51
N TYR A 265 -12.25 -6.30 -15.04
CA TYR A 265 -13.26 -7.05 -14.27
C TYR A 265 -13.67 -8.32 -15.02
N HIS A 266 -14.37 -9.23 -14.35
CA HIS A 266 -15.05 -10.36 -14.98
C HIS A 266 -16.51 -10.03 -15.31
N SER A 267 -16.89 -10.14 -16.58
CA SER A 267 -18.27 -9.99 -17.02
C SER A 267 -19.02 -11.30 -16.89
N ARG A 268 -19.98 -11.39 -15.96
CA ARG A 268 -20.80 -12.60 -15.76
C ARG A 268 -21.69 -12.96 -16.96
N SER A 269 -22.15 -11.96 -17.71
CA SER A 269 -23.02 -12.18 -18.88
C SER A 269 -22.23 -12.68 -20.09
N GLN A 270 -21.01 -12.19 -20.27
CA GLN A 270 -20.12 -12.59 -21.36
C GLN A 270 -19.19 -13.76 -20.97
N LYS A 271 -19.10 -14.06 -19.66
CA LYS A 271 -18.19 -15.04 -19.05
C LYS A 271 -16.74 -14.83 -19.49
N ALA A 272 -16.31 -13.57 -19.48
CA ALA A 272 -15.04 -13.15 -20.04
C ALA A 272 -14.49 -11.91 -19.35
N LEU A 273 -13.20 -11.67 -19.52
CA LEU A 273 -12.52 -10.44 -19.12
C LEU A 273 -13.20 -9.23 -19.76
N TRP A 274 -13.43 -8.21 -18.94
CA TRP A 274 -14.01 -6.94 -19.31
C TRP A 274 -13.11 -5.79 -18.85
N ILE A 275 -12.43 -5.16 -19.82
CA ILE A 275 -11.66 -3.94 -19.59
C ILE A 275 -12.57 -2.73 -19.83
N LYS A 276 -12.76 -1.91 -18.80
CA LYS A 276 -13.63 -0.75 -18.87
C LYS A 276 -13.12 0.27 -19.88
N GLY A 277 -14.01 0.70 -20.78
CA GLY A 277 -13.72 1.73 -21.78
C GLY A 277 -13.01 1.22 -23.04
N ALA A 278 -12.69 -0.08 -23.14
CA ALA A 278 -12.09 -0.65 -24.35
C ALA A 278 -12.94 -0.43 -25.62
N THR A 279 -14.27 -0.38 -25.46
CA THR A 279 -15.22 -0.14 -26.56
C THR A 279 -15.84 1.26 -26.53
N SER A 280 -16.06 1.84 -25.34
CA SER A 280 -16.78 3.11 -25.18
C SER A 280 -15.87 4.35 -25.01
N GLY A 281 -14.55 4.17 -24.88
CA GLY A 281 -13.60 5.25 -24.57
C GLY A 281 -13.64 5.73 -23.11
N ALA A 282 -14.59 5.27 -22.31
CA ALA A 282 -14.72 5.63 -20.89
C ALA A 282 -13.78 4.77 -20.02
N VAL A 283 -12.47 5.02 -20.14
CA VAL A 283 -11.41 4.20 -19.51
C VAL A 283 -11.21 4.57 -18.03
N GLN A 284 -10.74 3.57 -17.27
CA GLN A 284 -10.41 3.72 -15.86
C GLN A 284 -8.93 3.43 -15.63
N LYS A 285 -8.30 4.25 -14.82
CA LYS A 285 -6.97 4.01 -14.26
C LYS A 285 -7.14 3.52 -12.82
N LEU A 286 -6.58 2.35 -12.53
CA LEU A 286 -6.56 1.77 -11.19
C LEU A 286 -5.52 2.50 -10.33
N HIS A 287 -5.90 2.84 -9.11
CA HIS A 287 -5.01 3.43 -8.10
C HIS A 287 -4.66 2.43 -7.01
N SER A 288 -5.66 1.79 -6.42
CA SER A 288 -5.44 0.80 -5.36
C SER A 288 -6.48 -0.31 -5.39
N ILE A 289 -6.08 -1.45 -4.85
CA ILE A 289 -6.89 -2.62 -4.54
C ILE A 289 -6.75 -2.85 -3.04
N GLU A 290 -7.88 -2.97 -2.37
CA GLU A 290 -7.98 -3.32 -0.96
C GLU A 290 -8.87 -4.56 -0.82
N LEU A 291 -8.56 -5.38 0.18
CA LEU A 291 -9.39 -6.52 0.59
C LEU A 291 -10.13 -6.11 1.85
N ASP A 292 -11.37 -6.56 1.99
CA ASP A 292 -12.10 -6.38 3.24
C ASP A 292 -11.57 -7.27 4.38
N CYS A 293 -12.21 -7.19 5.54
CA CYS A 293 -11.70 -7.76 6.78
C CYS A 293 -11.81 -9.29 6.85
N ASP A 294 -12.76 -9.90 6.15
CA ASP A 294 -12.95 -11.36 6.07
C ASP A 294 -12.53 -11.96 4.72
N ARG A 295 -12.02 -11.12 3.81
CA ARG A 295 -11.40 -11.47 2.53
C ARG A 295 -12.39 -11.98 1.49
N ASP A 296 -13.65 -11.57 1.55
CA ASP A 296 -14.68 -11.99 0.57
C ASP A 296 -15.02 -10.93 -0.48
N ALA A 297 -14.54 -9.70 -0.29
CA ALA A 297 -14.70 -8.62 -1.24
C ALA A 297 -13.41 -7.83 -1.50
N LEU A 298 -13.34 -7.31 -2.72
CA LEU A 298 -12.33 -6.38 -3.19
C LEU A 298 -12.92 -4.98 -3.27
N ARG A 299 -12.08 -3.98 -3.01
CA ARG A 299 -12.37 -2.57 -3.25
C ARG A 299 -11.33 -2.00 -4.21
N PHE A 300 -11.78 -1.53 -5.36
CA PHE A 300 -10.94 -0.93 -6.40
C PHE A 300 -11.15 0.58 -6.40
N ALA A 301 -10.13 1.35 -6.02
CA ALA A 301 -10.13 2.79 -6.20
C ALA A 301 -9.59 3.16 -7.59
N VAL A 302 -10.38 3.90 -8.36
CA VAL A 302 -10.06 4.23 -9.75
C VAL A 302 -10.32 5.69 -10.07
N SER A 303 -9.53 6.27 -10.96
CA SER A 303 -9.89 7.50 -11.64
C SER A 303 -10.56 7.15 -12.96
N GLN A 304 -11.62 7.89 -13.27
CA GLN A 304 -12.42 7.65 -14.45
C GLN A 304 -12.32 8.80 -15.45
N SER A 305 -12.11 8.44 -16.72
CA SER A 305 -12.24 9.35 -17.85
C SER A 305 -13.46 8.99 -18.71
N GLY A 306 -14.09 9.98 -19.34
CA GLY A 306 -15.30 9.79 -20.14
C GLY A 306 -16.62 9.91 -19.34
N PRO A 307 -17.77 9.57 -19.95
CA PRO A 307 -19.08 9.99 -19.46
C PRO A 307 -19.60 9.25 -18.22
N GLY A 308 -19.02 8.10 -17.85
CA GLY A 308 -19.31 7.46 -16.56
C GLY A 308 -19.14 5.94 -16.49
N PHE A 309 -19.30 5.40 -15.28
CA PHE A 309 -19.14 3.97 -14.97
C PHE A 309 -20.27 3.13 -15.59
N CYS A 310 -21.49 3.63 -15.51
CA CYS A 310 -22.70 2.89 -15.82
C CYS A 310 -22.90 2.74 -17.34
N HIS A 311 -23.43 1.58 -17.76
CA HIS A 311 -23.84 1.34 -19.15
C HIS A 311 -25.01 2.22 -19.63
N LEU A 312 -25.66 2.95 -18.72
CA LEU A 312 -26.70 3.95 -19.01
C LEU A 312 -26.15 5.38 -19.16
N ASP A 313 -24.85 5.53 -19.40
CA ASP A 313 -24.17 6.82 -19.54
C ASP A 313 -24.30 7.71 -18.29
N ARG A 314 -24.08 7.10 -17.12
CA ARG A 314 -24.12 7.77 -15.82
C ARG A 314 -22.78 7.61 -15.10
N PHE A 315 -22.40 8.62 -14.33
CA PHE A 315 -21.17 8.62 -13.54
C PHE A 315 -21.02 7.35 -12.67
N SER A 316 -22.09 6.96 -11.97
CA SER A 316 -22.15 5.71 -11.19
C SER A 316 -23.40 4.89 -11.52
N CYS A 317 -23.43 3.62 -11.11
CA CYS A 317 -24.62 2.76 -11.15
C CYS A 317 -25.81 3.34 -10.35
N TRP A 318 -25.54 4.21 -9.38
CA TRP A 318 -26.56 4.83 -8.51
C TRP A 318 -26.88 6.29 -8.87
N GLY A 319 -26.46 6.76 -10.06
CA GLY A 319 -26.81 8.09 -10.58
C GLY A 319 -25.72 9.15 -10.42
N GLY A 320 -26.13 10.42 -10.54
CA GLY A 320 -25.24 11.59 -10.50
C GLY A 320 -24.86 12.03 -9.08
N SER A 321 -23.92 12.96 -8.95
CA SER A 321 -23.56 13.54 -7.64
C SER A 321 -24.72 14.35 -7.07
N THR A 322 -24.88 14.34 -5.76
CA THR A 322 -25.82 15.19 -5.00
C THR A 322 -25.08 16.00 -3.93
N GLY A 323 -25.77 16.95 -3.28
CA GLY A 323 -25.21 17.75 -2.19
C GLY A 323 -23.92 18.50 -2.55
N LEU A 324 -22.99 18.53 -1.60
CA LEU A 324 -21.70 19.23 -1.73
C LEU A 324 -20.88 18.74 -2.92
N ARG A 325 -20.91 17.44 -3.23
CA ARG A 325 -20.14 16.91 -4.38
C ARG A 325 -20.69 17.40 -5.72
N ARG A 326 -22.01 17.58 -5.83
CA ARG A 326 -22.60 18.21 -7.03
C ARG A 326 -22.17 19.66 -7.14
N LEU A 327 -22.14 20.38 -6.01
CA LEU A 327 -21.67 21.76 -5.96
C LEU A 327 -20.21 21.85 -6.38
N GLU A 328 -19.34 21.02 -5.81
CA GLU A 328 -17.92 20.94 -6.16
C GLU A 328 -17.71 20.65 -7.65
N SER A 329 -18.37 19.63 -8.19
CA SER A 329 -18.31 19.32 -9.62
C SER A 329 -18.77 20.50 -10.48
N THR A 330 -19.80 21.22 -10.05
CA THR A 330 -20.27 22.44 -10.72
C THR A 330 -19.21 23.55 -10.67
N LEU A 331 -18.53 23.74 -9.54
CA LEU A 331 -17.45 24.73 -9.39
C LEU A 331 -16.26 24.40 -10.27
N TRP A 332 -15.82 23.14 -10.34
CA TRP A 332 -14.75 22.69 -11.21
C TRP A 332 -15.08 22.88 -12.69
N ASP A 333 -16.28 22.52 -13.11
CA ASP A 333 -16.76 22.74 -14.48
C ASP A 333 -16.78 24.23 -14.82
N ARG A 334 -17.27 25.05 -13.90
CA ARG A 334 -17.30 26.51 -14.07
C ARG A 334 -15.89 27.07 -14.14
N LYS A 335 -14.94 26.59 -13.33
CA LYS A 335 -13.52 27.00 -13.38
C LYS A 335 -12.90 26.67 -14.74
N LYS A 336 -13.09 25.44 -15.23
CA LYS A 336 -12.58 25.00 -16.54
C LYS A 336 -13.15 25.82 -17.70
N LYS A 337 -14.44 26.19 -17.61
CA LYS A 337 -15.16 26.96 -18.63
C LYS A 337 -15.12 28.48 -18.39
N ALA A 338 -14.45 28.95 -17.35
CA ALA A 338 -14.53 30.34 -16.94
C ALA A 338 -13.86 31.25 -17.97
N VAL A 339 -14.61 32.22 -18.50
CA VAL A 339 -14.02 33.34 -19.23
C VAL A 339 -13.40 34.28 -18.20
N LYS A 340 -12.15 34.71 -18.37
CA LYS A 340 -11.41 35.57 -17.42
C LYS A 340 -12.19 36.82 -16.97
N ALA A 341 -13.00 37.40 -17.85
CA ALA A 341 -13.80 38.59 -17.55
C ALA A 341 -15.11 38.32 -16.77
N SER A 342 -15.53 37.06 -16.66
CA SER A 342 -16.73 36.68 -15.91
C SER A 342 -16.51 36.79 -14.40
N TYR A 343 -17.58 37.03 -13.62
CA TYR A 343 -17.51 37.07 -12.16
C TYR A 343 -16.92 35.78 -11.57
N THR A 344 -17.33 34.61 -12.08
CA THR A 344 -16.76 33.32 -11.70
C THR A 344 -15.27 33.21 -12.05
N GLY A 345 -14.85 33.73 -13.21
CA GLY A 345 -13.43 33.79 -13.59
C GLY A 345 -12.62 34.65 -12.62
N ARG A 346 -13.17 35.80 -12.22
CA ARG A 346 -12.56 36.72 -11.25
C ARG A 346 -12.43 36.10 -9.86
N LEU A 347 -13.47 35.40 -9.38
CA LEU A 347 -13.43 34.66 -8.11
C LEU A 347 -12.29 33.64 -8.05
N PHE A 348 -11.94 33.01 -9.18
CA PHE A 348 -10.82 32.05 -9.23
C PHE A 348 -9.44 32.69 -9.42
N SER A 349 -9.35 34.01 -9.64
CA SER A 349 -8.10 34.71 -9.94
C SER A 349 -7.78 35.89 -9.01
N ASP A 350 -8.68 36.22 -8.08
CA ASP A 350 -8.56 37.34 -7.14
C ASP A 350 -8.83 36.83 -5.72
N ASP A 351 -7.76 36.64 -4.95
CA ASP A 351 -7.83 36.08 -3.60
C ASP A 351 -8.63 36.94 -2.63
N SER A 352 -8.62 38.27 -2.81
CA SER A 352 -9.38 39.19 -1.94
C SER A 352 -10.87 39.06 -2.20
N LEU A 353 -11.26 38.96 -3.47
CA LEU A 353 -12.65 38.73 -3.88
C LEU A 353 -13.14 37.36 -3.42
N LEU A 354 -12.29 36.33 -3.55
CA LEU A 354 -12.61 34.97 -3.08
C LEU A 354 -12.82 34.95 -1.57
N ALA A 355 -11.90 35.53 -0.79
CA ALA A 355 -11.99 35.58 0.66
C ALA A 355 -13.25 36.31 1.13
N ALA A 356 -13.56 37.47 0.54
CA ALA A 356 -14.79 38.21 0.84
C ALA A 356 -16.04 37.37 0.58
N LYS A 357 -16.07 36.64 -0.55
CA LYS A 357 -17.20 35.77 -0.89
C LYS A 357 -17.32 34.57 0.05
N LEU A 358 -16.20 33.96 0.44
CA LEU A 358 -16.20 32.87 1.42
C LEU A 358 -16.76 33.32 2.78
N CYS A 359 -16.41 34.53 3.24
CA CYS A 359 -16.96 35.10 4.47
C CYS A 359 -18.48 35.34 4.35
N GLU A 360 -18.93 35.93 3.24
CA GLU A 360 -20.36 36.17 2.97
C GLU A 360 -21.17 34.88 3.03
N GLU A 361 -20.75 33.83 2.33
CA GLU A 361 -21.46 32.54 2.31
C GLU A 361 -21.41 31.82 3.68
N ALA A 362 -20.31 31.98 4.43
CA ALA A 362 -20.20 31.44 5.78
C ALA A 362 -21.16 32.14 6.76
N ASP A 363 -21.30 33.46 6.65
CA ASP A 363 -22.25 34.25 7.45
C ASP A 363 -23.70 33.89 7.09
N GLU A 364 -24.01 33.73 5.80
CA GLU A 364 -25.34 33.28 5.36
C GLU A 364 -25.67 31.89 5.90
N LEU A 365 -24.71 30.95 5.83
CA LEU A 365 -24.88 29.61 6.40
C LEU A 365 -25.10 29.65 7.91
N ALA A 366 -24.37 30.50 8.63
CA ALA A 366 -24.52 30.68 10.07
C ALA A 366 -25.88 31.29 10.46
N GLN A 367 -26.47 32.11 9.58
CA GLN A 367 -27.79 32.73 9.76
C GLN A 367 -28.95 31.86 9.27
N ALA A 368 -28.67 30.79 8.52
CA ALA A 368 -29.69 29.90 8.01
C ALA A 368 -30.43 29.22 9.18
N ALA A 369 -31.74 29.45 9.28
CA ALA A 369 -32.62 28.72 10.19
C ALA A 369 -33.10 27.43 9.49
N GLY A 370 -32.74 26.28 10.06
CA GLY A 370 -33.16 24.95 9.60
C GLY A 370 -34.57 24.57 10.03
#